data_AF-A0A1F3KKL1-F1
#
_entry.id   AF-A0A1F3KKL1-F1
#
_cell.length_a   1.000
_cell.length_b   1.000
_cell.length_c   1.000
_cell.angle_alpha   90.00
_cell.angle_beta   90.00
_cell.angle_gamma   90.00
#
_symmetry.space_group_name_H-M   'P 1'
#
loop_
_entity.id
_entity.type
_entity.pdbx_description
1 polymer ?
#
loop_
_entity_poly.entity_id
_entity_poly.type
_entity_poly.pdbx_seq_one_letter_code
_entity_poly.pdbx_strand_id
1 'polypeptide(L)' 'MNANEAVIKALVTKGKPMKAGEIAEATGIDKKDIEKSIKVLVKEDKLHSPIRCFYDIKS' A
#
# COMPACT_ATOMS: atom_id res chain seq x y z
N MET A 1 2.69 5.27 -14.95
CA MET A 1 2.42 5.55 -13.53
C MET A 1 2.19 4.21 -12.85
N ASN A 2 3.07 3.78 -11.94
CA ASN A 2 3.00 2.46 -11.34
C ASN A 2 2.16 2.47 -10.05
N ALA A 3 1.29 1.48 -9.88
CA ALA A 3 0.49 1.31 -8.67
C ALA A 3 1.37 1.11 -7.42
N ASN A 4 2.52 0.44 -7.55
CA ASN A 4 3.50 0.28 -6.48
C ASN A 4 3.98 1.62 -5.88
N GLU A 5 4.37 2.56 -6.74
CA GLU A 5 4.87 3.88 -6.30
C GLU A 5 3.76 4.71 -5.66
N ALA A 6 2.54 4.61 -6.18
CA ALA A 6 1.38 5.28 -5.61
C ALA A 6 1.03 4.73 -4.22
N VAL A 7 1.09 3.40 -4.03
CA VAL A 7 0.92 2.74 -2.72
C VAL A 7 1.97 3.26 -1.74
N ILE A 8 3.24 3.23 -2.13
CA ILE A 8 4.35 3.70 -1.28
C ILE A 8 4.16 5.17 -0.96
N LYS A 9 3.90 6.03 -1.95
CA LYS A 9 3.67 7.46 -1.69
C LYS A 9 2.50 7.70 -0.74
N ALA A 10 1.37 7.02 -0.92
CA ALA A 10 0.22 7.18 -0.03
C ALA A 10 0.57 6.81 1.41
N LEU A 11 1.29 5.70 1.60
CA LEU A 11 1.74 5.22 2.91
C LEU A 11 2.78 6.17 3.55
N VAL A 12 3.79 6.62 2.79
CA VAL A 12 4.79 7.61 3.26
C VAL A 12 4.11 8.92 3.63
N THR A 13 3.21 9.41 2.78
CA THR A 13 2.55 10.72 2.95
C THR A 13 1.65 10.71 4.19
N LYS A 14 0.96 9.60 4.46
CA LYS A 14 0.15 9.46 5.67
C LYS A 14 0.97 9.11 6.91
N GLY A 15 2.15 8.51 6.74
CA GLY A 15 3.04 8.08 7.84
C GLY A 15 2.37 7.10 8.80
N LYS A 16 1.38 6.35 8.32
CA LYS A 16 0.55 5.44 9.12
C LYS A 16 0.17 4.22 8.28
N PRO A 17 -0.02 3.05 8.92
CA PRO A 17 -0.58 1.89 8.27
C PRO A 17 -1.93 2.23 7.61
N MET A 18 -2.11 1.86 6.34
CA MET A 18 -3.37 2.07 5.61
C MET A 18 -3.91 0.79 5.00
N LYS A 19 -5.22 0.73 4.77
CA LYS A 19 -5.85 -0.40 4.09
C LYS A 19 -5.79 -0.23 2.57
N ALA A 20 -5.82 -1.34 1.83
CA ALA A 20 -5.87 -1.30 0.36
C ALA A 20 -7.01 -0.43 -0.20
N GLY A 21 -8.16 -0.37 0.49
CA GLY A 21 -9.28 0.51 0.12
C GLY A 21 -8.95 2.00 0.26
N GLU A 22 -8.37 2.41 1.40
CA GLU A 22 -7.99 3.82 1.60
C GLU A 22 -6.86 4.25 0.65
N ILE A 23 -5.94 3.34 0.33
CA ILE A 23 -4.86 3.60 -0.62
C ILE A 23 -5.45 3.75 -2.03
N ALA A 24 -6.42 2.91 -2.42
CA ALA A 24 -7.13 3.04 -3.69
C ALA A 24 -7.86 4.39 -3.79
N GLU A 25 -8.56 4.82 -2.73
CA GLU A 25 -9.23 6.12 -2.69
C GLU A 25 -8.24 7.30 -2.72
N ALA A 26 -7.13 7.20 -1.99
CA ALA A 26 -6.12 8.26 -1.93
C ALA A 26 -5.32 8.41 -3.24
N THR A 27 -5.15 7.31 -3.99
CA THR A 27 -4.37 7.28 -5.22
C THR A 27 -5.22 7.34 -6.49
N GLY A 28 -6.53 7.10 -6.37
CA GLY A 28 -7.44 6.95 -7.51
C GLY A 28 -7.16 5.70 -8.35
N ILE A 29 -6.44 4.71 -7.82
CA ILE A 29 -6.09 3.48 -8.51
C ILE A 29 -7.07 2.38 -8.14
N ASP A 30 -7.40 1.52 -9.11
CA ASP A 30 -8.21 0.34 -8.90
C ASP A 30 -7.70 -0.49 -7.72
N LYS A 31 -8.64 -0.86 -6.83
CA LYS A 31 -8.35 -1.69 -5.65
C LYS A 31 -7.63 -2.98 -6.04
N LYS A 32 -7.93 -3.55 -7.21
CA LYS A 32 -7.24 -4.75 -7.74
C LYS A 32 -5.75 -4.51 -7.99
N ASP A 33 -5.38 -3.36 -8.55
CA ASP A 33 -3.98 -3.06 -8.82
C ASP A 33 -3.23 -2.68 -7.55
N ILE A 34 -3.89 -2.00 -6.61
CA ILE A 34 -3.37 -1.78 -5.27
C ILE A 34 -3.14 -3.11 -4.54
N GLU A 35 -4.11 -4.04 -4.56
CA GLU A 35 -3.97 -5.35 -3.91
C GLU A 35 -2.86 -6.20 -4.54
N LYS A 36 -2.70 -6.18 -5.87
CA LYS A 36 -1.56 -6.81 -6.55
C LYS A 36 -0.24 -6.19 -6.09
N SER A 37 -0.17 -4.86 -6.09
CA SER A 37 1.00 -4.09 -5.69
C SER A 37 1.41 -4.40 -4.27
N ILE A 38 0.46 -4.35 -3.33
CA ILE A 38 0.67 -4.69 -1.92
C ILE A 38 1.17 -6.13 -1.79
N LYS A 39 0.58 -7.11 -2.48
CA LYS A 39 1.05 -8.50 -2.42
C LYS A 39 2.49 -8.64 -2.91
N VAL A 40 2.86 -7.94 -3.98
CA VAL A 40 4.24 -7.92 -4.49
C VAL A 40 5.17 -7.26 -3.47
N LEU A 41 4.80 -6.09 -2.96
CA LEU A 41 5.64 -5.32 -2.03
C LEU A 41 5.78 -6.00 -0.65
N VAL A 42 4.75 -6.68 -0.16
CA VAL A 42 4.82 -7.51 1.05
C VAL A 42 5.70 -8.73 0.81
N LYS A 43 5.63 -9.34 -0.38
CA LYS A 43 6.51 -10.45 -0.77
C LYS A 43 7.97 -10.01 -0.96
N GLU A 44 8.19 -8.78 -1.42
CA GLU A 44 9.50 -8.13 -1.48
C GLU A 44 9.96 -7.59 -0.11
N ASP A 45 9.20 -7.83 0.96
CA ASP A 45 9.50 -7.39 2.33
C ASP A 45 9.60 -5.86 2.50
N LYS A 46 9.12 -5.08 1.52
CA LYS A 46 9.03 -3.62 1.54
C LYS A 46 7.81 -3.11 2.31
N LEU A 47 6.76 -3.93 2.39
CA LEU A 47 5.56 -3.65 3.18
C LEU A 47 5.40 -4.70 4.28
N HIS A 48 4.94 -4.25 5.44
CA HIS A 48 4.62 -5.07 6.60
C HIS A 48 3.17 -4.82 7.03
N SER A 49 2.51 -5.84 7.60
CA SER A 49 1.18 -5.70 8.18
C SER A 49 1.23 -5.69 9.71
N PRO A 50 1.28 -4.51 10.37
CA PRO A 50 1.28 -4.41 11.84
C PRO A 50 -0.09 -4.79 12.42
N ILE A 51 -1.16 -4.47 11.70
CA ILE A 51 -2.55 -4.72 12.09
C ILE A 51 -3.24 -5.44 10.94
N ARG A 52 -4.14 -6.38 11.26
CA ARG A 52 -4.90 -7.14 10.27
C ARG A 52 -5.60 -6.19 9.28
N CYS A 53 -5.36 -6.38 7.98
CA CYS A 53 -5.82 -5.54 6.86
C CYS A 53 -5.18 -4.15 6.71
N PHE A 54 -4.15 -3.83 7.49
CA PHE A 54 -3.36 -2.62 7.31
C PHE A 54 -1.97 -2.97 6.81
N TYR A 55 -1.44 -2.13 5.92
CA TYR A 55 -0.10 -2.27 5.36
C TYR A 55 0.66 -0.99 5.66
N ASP A 56 1.90 -1.15 6.07
CA ASP A 56 2.82 -0.07 6.37
C ASP A 56 4.16 -0.32 5.66
N ILE A 57 4.92 0.73 5.42
CA ILE A 57 6.25 0.60 4.84
C ILE A 57 7.17 0.06 5.92
N LYS A 58 7.84 -1.05 5.59
CA LYS A 58 8.91 -1.56 6.43
C LYS A 58 10.07 -0.58 6.29
N SER A 59 10.23 0.25 7.32
CA SER A 59 11.36 1.18 7.41
C SER A 59 12.66 0.47 7.72
#